data_AF-A0A3N4ZGA2-F1
#
_entry.id   AF-A0A3N4ZGA2-F1
#
_cell.length_a   1.000
_cell.length_b   1.000
_cell.length_c   1.000
_cell.angle_alpha   90.00
_cell.angle_beta   90.00
_cell.angle_gamma   90.00
#
_symmetry.space_group_name_H-M   'P 1'
#
loop_
_entity.id
_entity.type
_entity.pdbx_description
1 polymer ?
#
loop_
_entity_poly.entity_id
_entity_poly.type
_entity_poly.pdbx_seq_one_letter_code
_entity_poly.pdbx_strand_id
1 'polypeptide(L)'
;MDDSDSYWATVRATRLQIADLLEELAPAEWEQESLCRGWRVRDVAGHLALVPTITTWDMVAVAPRARFSPDRINTVLARRHGSRDPADLIAAIRNDAGTRRTAKVLDTRNALFDAIVHGQDIALPLARHFPVPAEHSREALRRVWAMGWPFHAERRLAGFALRATDTDWAAGDGPEIAGPALALLLLSTGRTACLDTLQGDGVDRLKASYANR
;
A
#
# COMPACT_ATOMS: atom_id res chain seq x y z
N MET A 1 23.00 -15.37 -0.39
CA MET A 1 22.20 -14.48 0.48
C MET A 1 20.82 -15.08 0.48
N ASP A 2 20.26 -15.44 1.65
CA ASP A 2 18.94 -16.09 1.74
C ASP A 2 17.86 -15.17 1.13
N ASP A 3 16.91 -15.73 0.39
CA ASP A 3 15.81 -14.98 -0.25
C ASP A 3 15.04 -14.15 0.80
N SER A 4 14.93 -14.68 2.02
CA SER A 4 14.37 -13.98 3.18
C SER A 4 15.15 -12.73 3.56
N ASP A 5 16.48 -12.77 3.56
CA ASP A 5 17.30 -11.61 3.91
C ASP A 5 17.30 -10.53 2.82
N SER A 6 17.23 -10.94 1.55
CA SER A 6 17.04 -10.02 0.42
C SER A 6 15.70 -9.28 0.52
N TYR A 7 14.61 -10.01 0.76
CA TYR A 7 13.27 -9.44 0.97
C TYR A 7 13.26 -8.38 2.08
N TRP A 8 13.80 -8.72 3.26
CA TRP A 8 13.79 -7.80 4.40
C TRP A 8 14.74 -6.61 4.22
N ALA A 9 15.83 -6.75 3.46
CA ALA A 9 16.67 -5.63 3.06
C ALA A 9 15.87 -4.63 2.19
N THR A 10 15.09 -5.13 1.23
CA THR A 10 14.20 -4.30 0.41
C THR A 10 13.11 -3.63 1.25
N VAL A 11 12.41 -4.36 2.11
CA VAL A 11 11.39 -3.78 3.01
C VAL A 11 11.99 -2.65 3.86
N ARG A 12 13.17 -2.86 4.43
CA ARG A 12 13.88 -1.84 5.22
C ARG A 12 14.21 -0.61 4.36
N ALA A 13 14.75 -0.81 3.16
CA ALA A 13 15.10 0.28 2.26
C ALA A 13 13.86 1.11 1.87
N THR A 14 12.75 0.46 1.51
CA THR A 14 11.50 1.15 1.17
C THR A 14 10.95 1.94 2.36
N ARG A 15 10.97 1.38 3.59
CA ARG A 15 10.53 2.12 4.80
C ARG A 15 11.39 3.35 5.08
N LEU A 16 12.70 3.25 4.91
CA LEU A 16 13.60 4.39 5.06
C LEU A 16 13.35 5.46 4.01
N GLN A 17 13.14 5.06 2.75
CA GLN A 17 12.79 5.97 1.66
C GLN A 17 11.47 6.71 1.94
N ILE A 18 10.49 6.07 2.57
CA ILE A 18 9.26 6.74 3.00
C ILE A 18 9.55 7.77 4.10
N ALA A 19 10.42 7.42 5.06
CA ALA A 19 10.82 8.36 6.10
C ALA A 19 11.55 9.59 5.52
N ASP A 20 12.42 9.38 4.52
CA ASP A 20 13.09 10.46 3.79
C ASP A 20 12.06 11.35 3.06
N LEU A 21 11.08 10.75 2.36
CA LEU A 21 9.98 11.50 1.71
C LEU A 21 9.20 12.34 2.73
N LEU A 22 8.85 11.77 3.88
CA LEU A 22 8.07 12.44 4.92
C LEU A 22 8.83 13.63 5.54
N GLU A 23 10.15 13.55 5.64
CA GLU A 23 11.01 14.62 6.17
C GLU A 23 11.03 15.86 5.27
N GLU A 24 10.80 15.69 3.96
CA GLU A 24 10.74 16.78 2.98
C GLU A 24 9.36 17.45 2.86
N LEU A 25 8.36 16.94 3.58
CA LEU A 25 6.99 17.45 3.47
C LEU A 25 6.78 18.72 4.28
N ALA A 26 6.19 19.73 3.64
CA ALA A 26 5.70 20.91 4.30
C ALA A 26 4.53 20.56 5.25
N PRO A 27 4.31 21.33 6.34
CA PRO A 27 3.21 21.06 7.28
C PRO A 27 1.83 20.93 6.63
N ALA A 28 1.56 21.66 5.55
CA ALA A 28 0.29 21.57 4.83
C ALA A 28 0.12 20.24 4.09
N GLU A 29 1.21 19.64 3.58
CA GLU A 29 1.17 18.35 2.87
C GLU A 29 0.81 17.18 3.80
N TRP A 30 1.18 17.26 5.09
CA TRP A 30 0.79 16.27 6.11
C TRP A 30 -0.73 16.16 6.30
N GLU A 31 -1.45 17.26 6.05
CA GLU A 31 -2.90 17.36 6.22
C GLU A 31 -3.68 17.08 4.92
N GLN A 32 -3.01 16.91 3.78
CA GLN A 32 -3.66 16.57 2.52
C GLN A 32 -4.21 15.14 2.52
N GLU A 33 -5.25 14.92 1.74
CA GLU A 33 -5.81 13.58 1.52
C GLU A 33 -4.80 12.68 0.80
N SER A 34 -4.68 11.45 1.29
CA SER A 34 -3.89 10.39 0.65
C SER A 34 -4.77 9.57 -0.29
N LEU A 35 -4.19 8.63 -1.05
CA LEU A 35 -4.99 7.68 -1.84
C LEU A 35 -5.76 6.67 -0.96
N CYS A 36 -5.41 6.54 0.32
CA CYS A 36 -6.23 5.84 1.29
C CYS A 36 -7.47 6.69 1.60
N ARG A 37 -8.64 6.28 1.09
CA ARG A 37 -9.89 7.02 1.28
C ARG A 37 -10.14 7.37 2.76
N GLY A 38 -10.30 8.66 3.04
CA GLY A 38 -10.57 9.18 4.38
C GLY A 38 -9.34 9.23 5.28
N TRP A 39 -8.14 9.03 4.75
CA TRP A 39 -6.87 9.17 5.47
C TRP A 39 -6.10 10.34 4.88
N ARG A 40 -5.56 11.19 5.74
CA ARG A 40 -4.55 12.18 5.35
C ARG A 40 -3.19 11.51 5.26
N VAL A 41 -2.21 12.19 4.67
CA VAL A 41 -0.80 11.74 4.63
C VAL A 41 -0.30 11.34 6.02
N ARG A 42 -0.61 12.14 7.05
CA ARG A 42 -0.23 11.82 8.43
C ARG A 42 -0.86 10.54 8.98
N ASP A 43 -2.06 10.18 8.53
CA ASP A 43 -2.73 8.97 8.98
C ASP A 43 -2.06 7.73 8.34
N VAL A 44 -1.59 7.85 7.09
CA VAL A 44 -0.77 6.82 6.42
C VAL A 44 0.58 6.66 7.13
N ALA A 45 1.26 7.76 7.46
CA ALA A 45 2.49 7.73 8.24
C ALA A 45 2.26 7.11 9.64
N GLY A 46 1.13 7.44 10.27
CA GLY A 46 0.69 6.83 11.53
C GLY A 46 0.53 5.31 11.45
N HIS A 47 -0.09 4.80 10.38
CA HIS A 47 -0.19 3.37 10.10
C HIS A 47 1.18 2.72 9.92
N LEU A 48 2.04 3.30 9.07
CA LEU A 48 3.38 2.77 8.81
C LEU A 48 4.26 2.72 10.07
N ALA A 49 4.13 3.73 10.95
CA ALA A 49 4.80 3.76 12.24
C ALA A 49 4.25 2.74 13.25
N LEU A 50 2.99 2.33 13.09
CA LEU A 50 2.32 1.40 14.00
C LEU A 50 2.54 -0.06 13.61
N VAL A 51 2.40 -0.41 12.32
CA VAL A 51 2.38 -1.82 11.86
C VAL A 51 3.53 -2.69 12.40
N PRO A 52 4.79 -2.22 12.49
CA PRO A 52 5.88 -3.03 13.03
C PRO A 52 5.76 -3.38 14.52
N THR A 53 5.02 -2.57 15.29
CA THR A 53 4.91 -2.66 16.75
C THR A 53 3.50 -3.00 17.24
N ILE A 54 2.52 -3.02 16.34
CA ILE A 54 1.12 -3.33 16.65
C ILE A 54 0.98 -4.70 17.29
N THR A 55 0.16 -4.77 18.34
CA THR A 55 -0.21 -6.02 18.99
C THR A 55 -1.65 -6.41 18.68
N THR A 56 -1.98 -7.69 18.82
CA THR A 56 -3.38 -8.15 18.74
C THR A 56 -4.28 -7.44 19.76
N TRP A 57 -3.73 -7.08 20.92
CA TRP A 57 -4.47 -6.35 21.96
C TRP A 57 -4.84 -4.93 21.53
N ASP A 58 -3.96 -4.23 20.82
CA ASP A 58 -4.28 -2.90 20.28
C ASP A 58 -5.49 -2.96 19.35
N MET A 59 -5.56 -3.99 18.50
CA MET A 59 -6.69 -4.22 17.58
C MET A 59 -7.97 -4.56 18.35
N VAL A 60 -7.90 -5.44 19.35
CA VAL A 60 -9.06 -5.83 20.17
C VAL A 60 -9.60 -4.66 20.99
N ALA A 61 -8.72 -3.82 21.54
CA ALA A 61 -9.11 -2.68 22.36
C ALA A 61 -9.92 -1.61 21.59
N VAL A 62 -9.72 -1.50 20.27
CA VAL A 62 -10.48 -0.57 19.42
C VAL A 62 -11.67 -1.22 18.72
N ALA A 63 -11.79 -2.55 18.71
CA ALA A 63 -12.83 -3.27 17.99
C ALA A 63 -14.27 -2.81 18.30
N PRO A 64 -14.66 -2.56 19.58
CA PRO A 64 -16.01 -2.06 19.87
C PRO A 64 -16.29 -0.68 19.25
N ARG A 65 -15.33 0.25 19.32
CA ARG A 65 -15.45 1.59 18.70
C ARG A 65 -15.52 1.51 17.19
N ALA A 66 -14.81 0.55 16.60
CA ALA A 66 -14.81 0.27 15.17
C ALA A 66 -16.00 -0.59 14.71
N ARG A 67 -16.94 -0.95 15.59
CA ARG A 67 -18.07 -1.87 15.31
C ARG A 67 -17.60 -3.19 14.70
N PHE A 68 -16.46 -3.70 15.15
CA PHE A 68 -15.83 -4.95 14.71
C PHE A 68 -15.50 -5.02 13.21
N SER A 69 -15.49 -3.88 12.50
CA SER A 69 -15.04 -3.80 11.11
C SER A 69 -13.51 -3.65 11.04
N PRO A 70 -12.78 -4.56 10.39
CA PRO A 70 -11.32 -4.47 10.25
C PRO A 70 -10.86 -3.14 9.62
N ASP A 71 -11.55 -2.66 8.59
CA ASP A 71 -11.21 -1.39 7.92
C ASP A 71 -11.36 -0.20 8.88
N ARG A 72 -12.38 -0.23 9.73
CA ARG A 72 -12.60 0.79 10.77
C ARG A 72 -11.56 0.68 11.88
N ILE A 73 -11.18 -0.53 12.29
CA ILE A 73 -10.09 -0.76 13.24
C ILE A 73 -8.81 -0.12 12.71
N ASN A 74 -8.46 -0.42 11.45
CA ASN A 74 -7.28 0.12 10.80
C ASN A 74 -7.32 1.65 10.76
N THR A 75 -8.44 2.23 10.33
CA THR A 75 -8.63 3.69 10.26
C THR A 75 -8.52 4.37 11.64
N VAL A 76 -9.11 3.80 12.68
CA VAL A 76 -9.04 4.36 14.04
C VAL A 76 -7.59 4.35 14.55
N LEU A 77 -6.87 3.25 14.34
CA LEU A 77 -5.49 3.11 14.79
C LEU A 77 -4.54 4.01 14.01
N ALA A 78 -4.70 4.09 12.69
CA ALA A 78 -3.93 4.94 11.80
C ALA A 78 -4.08 6.42 12.19
N ARG A 79 -5.32 6.91 12.37
CA ARG A 79 -5.59 8.28 12.81
C ARG A 79 -5.06 8.58 14.21
N ARG A 80 -5.21 7.63 15.14
CA ARG A 80 -4.68 7.77 16.51
C ARG A 80 -3.16 7.88 16.51
N HIS A 81 -2.48 7.09 15.67
CA HIS A 81 -1.03 7.16 15.58
C HIS A 81 -0.57 8.39 14.79
N GLY A 82 -1.32 8.76 13.74
CA GLY A 82 -1.07 9.93 12.90
C GLY A 82 -1.23 11.25 13.62
N SER A 83 -1.96 11.31 14.75
CA SER A 83 -2.09 12.53 15.57
C SER A 83 -0.83 12.90 16.35
N ARG A 84 0.20 12.04 16.35
CA ARG A 84 1.53 12.35 16.92
C ARG A 84 2.22 13.45 16.11
N ASP A 85 3.29 14.00 16.67
CA ASP A 85 4.14 14.94 15.97
C ASP A 85 4.77 14.27 14.73
N PRO A 86 4.85 14.97 13.58
CA PRO A 86 5.52 14.45 12.39
C PRO A 86 6.93 13.89 12.64
N ALA A 87 7.73 14.55 13.48
CA ALA A 87 9.08 14.09 13.79
C ALA A 87 9.07 12.75 14.53
N ASP A 88 8.12 12.53 15.44
CA ASP A 88 7.96 11.26 16.15
C ASP A 88 7.55 10.13 15.20
N LEU A 89 6.71 10.43 14.21
CA LEU A 89 6.30 9.47 13.19
C LEU A 89 7.48 9.04 12.31
N ILE A 90 8.26 10.01 11.82
CA ILE A 90 9.45 9.76 11.01
C ILE A 90 10.45 8.93 11.82
N ALA A 91 10.74 9.32 13.06
CA ALA A 91 11.66 8.62 13.94
C ALA A 91 11.21 7.17 14.19
N ALA A 92 9.93 6.94 14.45
CA ALA A 92 9.38 5.59 14.62
C ALA A 92 9.56 4.73 13.36
N ILE A 93 9.23 5.26 12.16
CA ILE A 93 9.40 4.53 10.90
C ILE A 93 10.89 4.18 10.67
N ARG A 94 11.81 5.12 10.94
CA ARG A 94 13.26 4.88 10.81
C ARG A 94 13.75 3.80 11.79
N ASN A 95 13.36 3.91 13.06
CA ASN A 95 13.77 2.97 14.11
C ASN A 95 13.26 1.54 13.82
N ASP A 96 12.03 1.42 13.34
CA ASP A 96 11.39 0.13 13.05
C ASP A 96 11.55 -0.36 11.61
N ALA A 97 12.34 0.34 10.78
CA ALA A 97 12.50 0.00 9.37
C ALA A 97 12.95 -1.46 9.16
N GLY A 98 13.85 -1.95 10.01
CA GLY A 98 14.36 -3.32 9.98
C GLY A 98 13.50 -4.36 10.73
N THR A 99 12.42 -3.94 11.38
CA THR A 99 11.60 -4.84 12.21
C THR A 99 10.85 -5.84 11.34
N ARG A 100 11.10 -7.13 11.62
CA ARG A 100 10.48 -8.30 10.95
C ARG A 100 9.25 -8.86 11.68
N ARG A 101 8.73 -8.11 12.65
CA ARG A 101 7.64 -8.51 13.55
C ARG A 101 6.41 -7.61 13.32
N THR A 102 5.25 -8.15 13.65
CA THR A 102 3.96 -7.45 13.69
C THR A 102 2.98 -8.28 14.52
N ALA A 103 1.72 -7.87 14.64
CA ALA A 103 0.70 -8.64 15.34
C ALA A 103 0.57 -10.06 14.77
N LYS A 104 0.35 -11.07 15.63
CA LYS A 104 0.27 -12.49 15.23
C LYS A 104 -0.78 -12.80 14.16
N VAL A 105 -1.82 -11.96 14.09
CA VAL A 105 -2.92 -12.10 13.11
C VAL A 105 -2.57 -11.53 11.74
N LEU A 106 -1.46 -10.81 11.62
CA LEU A 106 -0.97 -10.21 10.38
C LEU A 106 0.15 -11.08 9.79
N ASP A 107 0.23 -11.09 8.47
CA ASP A 107 1.23 -11.87 7.73
C ASP A 107 2.40 -10.96 7.35
N THR A 108 3.60 -11.25 7.87
CA THR A 108 4.80 -10.43 7.62
C THR A 108 5.23 -10.42 6.15
N ARG A 109 4.79 -11.40 5.35
CA ARG A 109 5.01 -11.42 3.88
C ARG A 109 4.30 -10.27 3.16
N ASN A 110 3.43 -9.55 3.86
CA ASN A 110 2.74 -8.37 3.33
C ASN A 110 3.58 -7.09 3.41
N ALA A 111 4.69 -7.10 4.18
CA ALA A 111 5.43 -5.89 4.52
C ALA A 111 5.93 -5.11 3.30
N LEU A 112 6.34 -5.81 2.25
CA LEU A 112 6.84 -5.17 1.02
C LEU A 112 5.75 -4.41 0.27
N PHE A 113 4.62 -5.06 -0.05
CA PHE A 113 3.56 -4.36 -0.76
C PHE A 113 2.93 -3.28 0.11
N ASP A 114 2.82 -3.49 1.43
CA ASP A 114 2.29 -2.50 2.37
C ASP A 114 3.13 -1.21 2.32
N ALA A 115 4.46 -1.33 2.41
CA ALA A 115 5.36 -0.19 2.29
C ALA A 115 5.29 0.48 0.91
N ILE A 116 5.34 -0.30 -0.19
CA ILE A 116 5.28 0.26 -1.55
C ILE A 116 3.98 1.02 -1.78
N VAL A 117 2.83 0.40 -1.49
CA VAL A 117 1.51 0.98 -1.74
C VAL A 117 1.30 2.21 -0.88
N HIS A 118 1.66 2.17 0.41
CA HIS A 118 1.50 3.33 1.28
C HIS A 118 2.50 4.46 0.98
N GLY A 119 3.69 4.15 0.47
CA GLY A 119 4.60 5.15 -0.08
C GLY A 119 3.96 5.89 -1.27
N GLN A 120 3.29 5.16 -2.18
CA GLN A 120 2.54 5.77 -3.29
C GLN A 120 1.26 6.48 -2.85
N ASP A 121 0.58 5.98 -1.81
CA ASP A 121 -0.60 6.63 -1.24
C ASP A 121 -0.26 8.05 -0.74
N ILE A 122 1.00 8.29 -0.34
CA ILE A 122 1.53 9.60 0.03
C ILE A 122 2.05 10.37 -1.18
N ALA A 123 2.91 9.74 -2.00
CA ALA A 123 3.67 10.45 -3.02
C ALA A 123 2.82 10.96 -4.18
N LEU A 124 1.91 10.13 -4.71
CA LEU A 124 1.09 10.47 -5.87
C LEU A 124 0.19 11.69 -5.68
N PRO A 125 -0.63 11.82 -4.60
CA PRO A 125 -1.49 12.99 -4.42
C PRO A 125 -0.70 14.27 -4.19
N LEU A 126 0.53 14.17 -3.68
CA LEU A 126 1.45 15.30 -3.49
C LEU A 126 2.30 15.61 -4.73
N ALA A 127 2.13 14.87 -5.84
CA ALA A 127 2.97 14.94 -7.02
C ALA A 127 4.49 14.79 -6.71
N ARG A 128 4.83 13.99 -5.70
CA ARG A 128 6.21 13.68 -5.29
C ARG A 128 6.71 12.42 -5.97
N HIS A 129 8.02 12.32 -6.15
CA HIS A 129 8.65 11.14 -6.74
C HIS A 129 8.95 10.09 -5.66
N PHE A 130 8.41 8.88 -5.84
CA PHE A 130 8.73 7.71 -5.00
C PHE A 130 9.06 6.52 -5.90
N PRO A 131 10.34 6.38 -6.33
CA PRO A 131 10.73 5.34 -7.26
C PRO A 131 10.69 3.97 -6.58
N VAL A 132 10.13 3.00 -7.28
CA VAL A 132 10.09 1.60 -6.85
C VAL A 132 10.61 0.75 -8.00
N PRO A 133 11.68 -0.05 -7.79
CA PRO A 133 12.17 -0.97 -8.82
C PRO A 133 11.05 -1.89 -9.32
N ALA A 134 11.02 -2.14 -10.64
CA ALA A 134 9.98 -2.95 -11.28
C ALA A 134 9.88 -4.35 -10.66
N GLU A 135 11.03 -4.95 -10.31
CA GLU A 135 11.09 -6.27 -9.68
C GLU A 135 10.42 -6.30 -8.30
N HIS A 136 10.61 -5.27 -7.48
CA HIS A 136 9.93 -5.17 -6.18
C HIS A 136 8.42 -4.98 -6.35
N SER A 137 8.02 -4.21 -7.36
CA SER A 137 6.60 -4.03 -7.71
C SER A 137 5.98 -5.34 -8.20
N ARG A 138 6.71 -6.15 -8.98
CA ARG A 138 6.30 -7.48 -9.43
C ARG A 138 6.09 -8.44 -8.26
N GLU A 139 7.04 -8.49 -7.32
CA GLU A 139 6.93 -9.35 -6.14
C GLU A 139 5.72 -8.97 -5.28
N ALA A 140 5.57 -7.68 -5.00
CA ALA A 140 4.42 -7.13 -4.30
C ALA A 140 3.08 -7.44 -5.02
N LEU A 141 3.05 -7.29 -6.35
CA LEU A 141 1.88 -7.59 -7.18
C LEU A 141 1.53 -9.07 -7.14
N ARG A 142 2.51 -9.99 -7.25
CA ARG A 142 2.28 -11.43 -7.08
C ARG A 142 1.64 -11.75 -5.73
N ARG A 143 2.13 -11.14 -4.65
CA ARG A 143 1.57 -11.33 -3.31
C ARG A 143 0.13 -10.83 -3.24
N VAL A 144 -0.14 -9.62 -3.73
CA VAL A 144 -1.48 -9.02 -3.71
C VAL A 144 -2.47 -9.81 -4.57
N TRP A 145 -2.04 -10.33 -5.71
CA TRP A 145 -2.88 -11.14 -6.58
C TRP A 145 -3.29 -12.46 -5.92
N ALA A 146 -2.33 -13.16 -5.30
CA ALA A 146 -2.57 -14.44 -4.64
C ALA A 146 -3.25 -14.31 -3.27
N MET A 147 -3.18 -13.14 -2.63
CA MET A 147 -3.83 -12.94 -1.33
C MET A 147 -5.30 -12.59 -1.52
N GLY A 148 -6.18 -13.36 -0.88
CA GLY A 148 -7.61 -13.07 -0.85
C GLY A 148 -7.89 -11.77 -0.08
N TRP A 149 -8.32 -11.89 1.17
CA TRP A 149 -8.59 -10.71 2.00
C TRP A 149 -7.26 -9.93 2.25
N PRO A 150 -7.26 -8.58 2.21
CA PRO A 150 -8.42 -7.68 2.09
C PRO A 150 -8.80 -7.28 0.65
N PHE A 151 -7.90 -7.44 -0.33
CA PHE A 151 -8.10 -6.84 -1.65
C PHE A 151 -8.95 -7.67 -2.60
N HIS A 152 -8.87 -8.98 -2.46
CA HIS A 152 -9.49 -9.98 -3.33
C HIS A 152 -9.25 -9.64 -4.81
N ALA A 153 -7.99 -9.31 -5.15
CA ALA A 153 -7.62 -8.72 -6.43
C ALA A 153 -8.08 -9.58 -7.62
N GLU A 154 -7.76 -10.88 -7.59
CA GLU A 154 -8.18 -11.85 -8.62
C GLU A 154 -9.71 -11.86 -8.81
N ARG A 155 -10.48 -11.87 -7.72
CA ARG A 155 -11.94 -11.87 -7.80
C ARG A 155 -12.51 -10.53 -8.28
N ARG A 156 -11.92 -9.41 -7.84
CA ARG A 156 -12.38 -8.06 -8.18
C ARG A 156 -12.07 -7.67 -9.62
N LEU A 157 -11.01 -8.26 -10.19
CA LEU A 157 -10.55 -8.04 -11.56
C LEU A 157 -10.81 -9.26 -12.45
N ALA A 158 -11.69 -10.17 -12.05
CA ALA A 158 -12.08 -11.31 -12.85
C ALA A 158 -12.67 -10.87 -14.21
N GLY A 159 -12.28 -11.55 -15.28
CA GLY A 159 -12.65 -11.20 -16.65
C GLY A 159 -11.76 -10.16 -17.32
N PHE A 160 -10.64 -9.78 -16.70
CA PHE A 160 -9.57 -9.00 -17.31
C PHE A 160 -8.25 -9.78 -17.29
N ALA A 161 -7.44 -9.59 -18.33
CA ALA A 161 -6.07 -10.05 -18.37
C ALA A 161 -5.13 -8.88 -18.02
N LEU A 162 -4.38 -9.00 -16.93
CA LEU A 162 -3.39 -7.98 -16.55
C LEU A 162 -2.00 -8.40 -17.04
N ARG A 163 -1.25 -7.45 -17.62
CA ARG A 163 0.11 -7.67 -18.13
C ARG A 163 1.05 -6.54 -17.74
N ALA A 164 2.11 -6.87 -17.00
CA ALA A 164 3.18 -5.92 -16.73
C ALA A 164 4.00 -5.66 -18.01
N THR A 165 4.32 -4.40 -18.30
CA THR A 165 5.11 -4.01 -19.48
C THR A 165 6.61 -3.95 -19.21
N ASP A 166 7.00 -3.87 -17.95
CA ASP A 166 8.38 -3.73 -17.46
C ASP A 166 8.90 -4.99 -16.76
N THR A 167 8.08 -6.04 -16.67
CA THR A 167 8.44 -7.36 -16.12
C THR A 167 7.73 -8.48 -16.88
N ASP A 168 8.01 -9.74 -16.53
CA ASP A 168 7.38 -10.93 -17.11
C ASP A 168 6.01 -11.27 -16.49
N TRP A 169 5.48 -10.45 -15.59
CA TRP A 169 4.27 -10.78 -14.85
C TRP A 169 3.00 -10.60 -15.70
N ALA A 170 2.16 -11.62 -15.71
CA ALA A 170 0.81 -11.56 -16.25
C ALA A 170 -0.12 -12.48 -15.46
N ALA A 171 -1.40 -12.13 -15.38
CA ALA A 171 -2.42 -12.94 -14.72
C ALA A 171 -3.83 -12.62 -15.22
N GLY A 172 -4.75 -13.57 -15.03
CA GLY A 172 -6.15 -13.44 -15.45
C GLY A 172 -6.35 -13.65 -16.95
N ASP A 173 -7.60 -13.57 -17.37
CA ASP A 173 -8.07 -13.84 -18.72
C ASP A 173 -9.14 -12.82 -19.12
N GLY A 174 -9.12 -12.39 -20.38
CA GLY A 174 -10.08 -11.42 -20.94
C GLY A 174 -9.41 -10.24 -21.66
N PRO A 175 -10.13 -9.11 -21.83
CA PRO A 175 -9.56 -7.88 -22.38
C PRO A 175 -8.35 -7.40 -21.58
N GLU A 176 -7.30 -6.98 -22.29
CA GLU A 176 -6.02 -6.67 -21.67
C GLU A 176 -6.03 -5.33 -20.92
N ILE A 177 -5.37 -5.32 -19.76
CA ILE A 177 -4.96 -4.15 -18.99
C ILE A 177 -3.44 -4.23 -18.82
N ALA A 178 -2.72 -3.46 -19.63
CA ALA A 178 -1.26 -3.46 -19.68
C ALA A 178 -0.66 -2.17 -19.08
N GLY A 179 0.46 -2.29 -18.37
CA GLY A 179 1.23 -1.14 -17.90
C GLY A 179 2.34 -1.55 -16.92
N PRO A 180 3.05 -0.58 -16.32
CA PRO A 180 4.10 -0.89 -15.35
C PRO A 180 3.59 -1.72 -14.17
N ALA A 181 4.41 -2.63 -13.64
CA ALA A 181 4.03 -3.51 -12.53
C ALA A 181 3.51 -2.73 -11.30
N LEU A 182 4.07 -1.54 -11.05
CA LEU A 182 3.61 -0.64 -9.98
C LEU A 182 2.17 -0.15 -10.20
N ALA A 183 1.81 0.24 -11.42
CA ALA A 183 0.45 0.71 -11.72
C ALA A 183 -0.57 -0.43 -11.57
N LEU A 184 -0.21 -1.65 -11.98
CA LEU A 184 -1.03 -2.85 -11.78
C LEU A 184 -1.15 -3.24 -10.30
N LEU A 185 -0.10 -3.05 -9.50
CA LEU A 185 -0.13 -3.24 -8.05
C LEU A 185 -1.12 -2.27 -7.39
N LEU A 186 -1.06 -0.99 -7.76
CA LEU A 186 -1.98 0.03 -7.25
C LEU A 186 -3.43 -0.31 -7.63
N LEU A 187 -3.68 -0.68 -8.89
CA LEU A 187 -4.99 -1.15 -9.33
C LEU A 187 -5.47 -2.37 -8.53
N SER A 188 -4.59 -3.36 -8.33
CA SER A 188 -4.88 -4.60 -7.60
C SER A 188 -5.17 -4.38 -6.11
N THR A 189 -4.66 -3.29 -5.54
CA THR A 189 -4.97 -2.83 -4.18
C THR A 189 -6.10 -1.79 -4.12
N GLY A 190 -6.75 -1.51 -5.25
CA GLY A 190 -7.96 -0.68 -5.33
C GLY A 190 -7.71 0.81 -5.58
N ARG A 191 -6.47 1.22 -5.83
CA ARG A 191 -6.12 2.59 -6.18
C ARG A 191 -6.29 2.80 -7.69
N THR A 192 -6.99 3.85 -8.06
CA THR A 192 -7.27 4.19 -9.47
C THR A 192 -6.41 5.33 -10.00
N ALA A 193 -5.51 5.89 -9.17
CA ALA A 193 -4.69 7.07 -9.50
C ALA A 193 -3.81 6.88 -10.74
N CYS A 194 -3.46 5.63 -11.08
CA CYS A 194 -2.65 5.32 -12.26
C CYS A 194 -3.46 4.70 -13.41
N LEU A 195 -4.80 4.74 -13.39
CA LEU A 195 -5.61 4.16 -14.47
C LEU A 195 -5.31 4.78 -15.84
N ASP A 196 -4.93 6.05 -15.88
CA ASP A 196 -4.62 6.75 -17.13
C ASP A 196 -3.24 6.40 -17.71
N THR A 197 -2.40 5.70 -16.95
CA THR A 197 -1.11 5.19 -17.45
C THR A 197 -1.20 3.74 -17.95
N LEU A 198 -2.35 3.09 -17.74
CA LEU A 198 -2.64 1.74 -18.22
C LEU A 198 -3.24 1.80 -19.63
N GLN A 199 -3.02 0.73 -20.39
CA GLN A 199 -3.41 0.60 -21.79
C GLN A 199 -4.16 -0.72 -22.05
N GLY A 200 -4.86 -0.81 -23.18
CA GLY A 200 -5.60 -1.99 -23.61
C GLY A 200 -7.11 -1.90 -23.37
N ASP A 201 -7.86 -2.70 -24.14
CA ASP A 201 -9.34 -2.68 -24.18
C ASP A 201 -10.01 -2.91 -22.82
N GLY A 202 -9.32 -3.55 -21.88
CA GLY A 202 -9.79 -3.77 -20.52
C GLY A 202 -9.87 -2.49 -19.70
N VAL A 203 -9.03 -1.48 -19.99
CA VAL A 203 -8.98 -0.23 -19.22
C VAL A 203 -10.27 0.56 -19.39
N ASP A 204 -10.77 0.71 -20.61
CA ASP A 204 -12.00 1.46 -20.90
C ASP A 204 -13.22 0.79 -20.26
N ARG A 205 -13.29 -0.54 -20.33
CA ARG A 205 -14.33 -1.34 -19.67
C ARG A 205 -14.28 -1.20 -18.15
N LEU A 206 -13.08 -1.21 -17.58
CA LEU A 206 -12.87 -1.04 -16.15
C LEU A 206 -13.29 0.37 -15.70
N LYS A 207 -12.90 1.43 -16.43
CA LYS A 207 -13.32 2.81 -16.17
C LYS A 207 -14.84 2.96 -16.21
N ALA A 208 -15.50 2.38 -17.21
CA ALA A 208 -16.96 2.37 -17.30
C ALA A 208 -17.63 1.66 -16.10
N SER A 209 -16.99 0.62 -15.55
CA SER A 209 -17.51 -0.09 -14.37
C SER A 209 -17.43 0.73 -13.07
N TYR A 210 -16.44 1.63 -12.96
CA TYR A 210 -16.32 2.55 -11.82
C TYR A 210 -17.27 3.73 -11.92
N ALA A 211 -17.58 4.22 -13.13
CA ALA A 211 -18.54 5.31 -13.30
C ALA A 211 -19.98 4.94 -12.93
N ASN A 212 -20.29 3.64 -12.96
CA ASN A 212 -21.63 3.09 -12.66
C ASN A 212 -21.80 2.64 -11.19
N ARG A 213 -20.87 2.99 -10.29
CA ARG A 213 -20.91 2.67 -8.85
C ARG A 213 -21.06 3.94 -8.02
#